data_AF-A0A0Q5D1N1-F1
#
_entry.id   AF-A0A0Q5D1N1-F1
#
_cell.length_a   1.000
_cell.length_b   1.000
_cell.length_c   1.000
_cell.angle_alpha   90.00
_cell.angle_beta   90.00
_cell.angle_gamma   90.00
#
_symmetry.space_group_name_H-M   'P 1'
#
loop_
_entity.id
_entity.type
_entity.pdbx_description
1 polymer ?
#
loop_
_entity_poly.entity_id
_entity_poly.type
_entity_poly.pdbx_seq_one_letter_code
_entity_poly.pdbx_strand_id
1 'polypeptide(L)'
;MWPDLALFQHTSDALAVIDGDRFVDVNPGALRMFGCGAPDHMLGYRLADFSPLQQVRGVLSAPTLAALAWRARQLGNQRFDWRCVGRTGRQFWIDVLLTRVPHEGRHLLCAAMREITARHDEQVAIYLALMATIAARSAMPG
;
A
#
# COMPACT_ATOMS: atom_id res chain seq x y z
N MET A 1 3.57 17.50 -20.23
CA MET A 1 2.35 17.79 -19.43
C MET A 1 1.68 16.46 -19.14
N TRP A 2 1.57 16.08 -17.86
CA TRP A 2 0.97 14.80 -17.45
C TRP A 2 -0.50 14.73 -17.88
N PRO A 3 -1.01 13.60 -18.42
CA PRO A 3 -2.39 13.51 -18.88
C PRO A 3 -3.34 13.55 -17.66
N ASP A 4 -4.23 14.55 -17.68
CA ASP A 4 -5.30 14.88 -16.73
C ASP A 4 -4.95 14.91 -15.22
N LEU A 5 -4.30 16.02 -14.83
CA LEU A 5 -4.16 16.50 -13.44
C LEU A 5 -5.50 16.53 -12.66
N ALA A 6 -6.63 16.66 -13.36
CA ALA A 6 -7.96 16.74 -12.75
C ALA A 6 -8.36 15.44 -12.05
N LEU A 7 -8.09 14.27 -12.66
CA LEU A 7 -8.36 12.97 -12.04
C LEU A 7 -7.38 12.70 -10.90
N PHE A 8 -6.13 13.18 -11.02
CA PHE A 8 -5.14 13.03 -9.96
C PHE A 8 -5.54 13.74 -8.66
N GLN A 9 -6.13 14.94 -8.75
CA GLN A 9 -6.43 15.79 -7.60
C GLN A 9 -7.82 15.56 -6.95
N HIS A 10 -8.80 15.01 -7.70
CA HIS A 10 -10.20 14.95 -7.26
C HIS A 10 -10.71 13.53 -6.91
N THR A 11 -9.90 12.48 -7.02
CA THR A 11 -10.33 11.14 -6.60
C THR A 11 -10.26 10.98 -5.07
N SER A 12 -11.17 10.16 -4.51
CA SER A 12 -11.08 9.69 -3.13
C SER A 12 -9.88 8.77 -2.90
N ASP A 13 -9.40 8.14 -3.97
CA ASP A 13 -8.31 7.18 -3.95
C ASP A 13 -6.97 7.90 -3.74
N ALA A 14 -6.09 7.29 -2.94
CA ALA A 14 -4.75 7.81 -2.75
C ALA A 14 -3.89 7.44 -3.97
N LEU A 15 -3.30 8.46 -4.59
CA LEU A 15 -2.47 8.31 -5.79
C LEU A 15 -1.07 8.85 -5.53
N ALA A 16 -0.08 8.15 -6.06
CA ALA A 16 1.31 8.60 -6.06
C ALA A 16 2.03 8.21 -7.36
N VAL A 17 3.00 9.02 -7.76
CA VAL A 17 3.93 8.73 -8.85
C VAL A 17 5.28 8.38 -8.24
N ILE A 18 5.91 7.34 -8.78
CA ILE A 18 7.18 6.81 -8.32
C ILE A 18 8.18 6.81 -9.46
N ASP A 19 9.33 7.44 -9.23
CA ASP A 19 10.54 7.30 -10.05
C ASP A 19 11.58 6.49 -9.28
N GLY A 20 12.11 5.43 -9.90
CA GLY A 20 12.92 4.43 -9.19
C GLY A 20 12.15 3.76 -8.04
N ASP A 21 12.47 4.15 -6.80
CA ASP A 21 11.80 3.69 -5.58
C ASP A 21 11.21 4.84 -4.74
N ARG A 22 11.22 6.08 -5.25
CA ARG A 22 10.83 7.29 -4.50
C ARG A 22 9.59 7.94 -5.06
N PHE A 23 8.77 8.50 -4.18
CA PHE A 23 7.64 9.33 -4.57
C PHE A 23 8.14 10.64 -5.20
N VAL A 24 7.64 10.95 -6.40
CA VAL A 24 7.93 12.20 -7.13
C VAL A 24 6.70 13.07 -7.30
N ASP A 25 5.51 12.50 -7.12
CA ASP A 25 4.25 13.24 -7.04
C ASP A 25 3.25 12.47 -6.17
N VAL A 26 2.36 13.17 -5.48
CA VAL A 26 1.35 12.61 -4.58
C VAL A 26 0.09 13.47 -4.57
N ASN A 27 -1.08 12.83 -4.56
CA ASN A 27 -2.33 13.56 -4.43
C ASN A 27 -2.70 13.83 -2.96
N PRO A 28 -3.65 14.75 -2.69
CA PRO A 28 -4.14 15.00 -1.34
C PRO A 28 -4.72 13.75 -0.64
N GLY A 29 -5.23 12.78 -1.41
CA GLY A 29 -5.70 11.49 -0.88
C GLY A 29 -4.59 10.70 -0.20
N ALA A 30 -3.41 10.60 -0.83
CA ALA A 30 -2.24 9.95 -0.26
C ALA A 30 -1.75 10.66 1.00
N LEU A 31 -1.72 12.00 0.98
CA LEU A 31 -1.34 12.79 2.16
C LEU A 31 -2.25 12.50 3.37
N ARG A 32 -3.57 12.51 3.16
CA ARG A 32 -4.53 12.15 4.22
C ARG A 32 -4.35 10.71 4.70
N MET A 33 -4.17 9.77 3.79
CA MET A 33 -3.99 8.34 4.10
C MET A 33 -2.78 8.10 5.00
N PHE A 34 -1.63 8.71 4.69
CA PHE A 34 -0.39 8.55 5.47
C PHE A 34 -0.25 9.54 6.64
N GLY A 35 -1.22 10.44 6.85
CA GLY A 35 -1.16 11.46 7.90
C GLY A 35 -0.09 12.52 7.67
N CYS A 36 0.24 12.80 6.41
CA CYS A 36 1.21 13.82 6.02
C CYS A 36 0.51 15.18 5.84
N GLY A 37 0.99 16.21 6.55
CA GLY A 37 0.45 17.58 6.42
C GLY A 37 0.85 18.32 5.14
N ALA A 38 1.90 17.88 4.45
CA ALA A 38 2.43 18.53 3.25
C ALA A 38 3.09 17.50 2.30
N PRO A 39 3.14 17.78 0.98
CA PRO A 39 3.84 16.94 -0.01
C PRO A 39 5.28 16.59 0.39
N ASP A 40 6.06 17.55 0.89
CA ASP A 40 7.47 17.38 1.28
C ASP A 40 7.68 16.33 2.37
N HIS A 41 6.64 15.95 3.11
CA HIS A 41 6.72 14.87 4.08
C HIS A 41 6.67 13.48 3.45
N MET A 42 6.36 13.38 2.15
CA MET A 42 6.25 12.15 1.36
C MET A 42 7.16 12.15 0.14
N LEU A 43 7.32 13.28 -0.54
CA LEU A 43 8.18 13.38 -1.73
C LEU A 43 9.63 13.03 -1.39
N GLY A 44 10.27 12.26 -2.27
CA GLY A 44 11.61 11.73 -2.06
C GLY A 44 11.69 10.51 -1.14
N TYR A 45 10.68 10.20 -0.33
CA TYR A 45 10.63 8.96 0.46
C TYR A 45 10.14 7.78 -0.38
N ARG A 46 10.35 6.58 0.14
CA ARG A 46 9.93 5.30 -0.45
C ARG A 46 8.69 4.80 0.27
N LEU A 47 7.89 3.96 -0.39
CA LEU A 47 6.80 3.24 0.30
C LEU A 47 7.32 2.38 1.47
N ALA A 48 8.57 1.90 1.38
CA ALA A 48 9.24 1.17 2.45
C ALA A 48 9.46 2.01 3.73
N ASP A 49 9.59 3.33 3.61
CA ASP A 49 9.75 4.25 4.75
C ASP A 49 8.41 4.45 5.50
N PHE A 50 7.29 4.18 4.82
CA PHE A 50 5.94 4.14 5.39
C PHE A 50 5.47 2.71 5.66
N SER A 51 6.40 1.79 5.87
CA SER A 51 6.13 0.37 6.13
C SER A 51 6.80 -0.08 7.43
N PRO A 52 6.28 -1.10 8.12
CA PRO A 52 7.03 -1.75 9.18
C PRO A 52 8.31 -2.37 8.59
N LEU A 53 9.34 -2.60 9.40
CA LEU A 53 10.57 -3.26 8.94
C LEU A 53 10.29 -4.63 8.30
N GLN A 54 9.36 -5.37 8.90
CA GLN A 54 8.89 -6.68 8.44
C GLN A 54 7.39 -6.68 8.18
N GLN A 55 7.00 -7.23 7.05
CA GLN A 55 5.61 -7.58 6.72
C GLN A 55 5.19 -8.88 7.43
N VAL A 56 3.96 -9.31 7.19
CA VAL A 56 3.45 -10.60 7.70
C VAL A 56 4.40 -11.73 7.26
N ARG A 57 4.60 -12.72 8.15
CA ARG A 57 5.57 -13.82 7.99
C ARG A 57 7.05 -13.41 8.03
N GLY A 58 7.37 -12.20 8.51
CA GLY A 58 8.75 -11.79 8.79
C GLY A 58 9.55 -11.33 7.56
N VAL A 59 8.88 -11.14 6.41
CA VAL A 59 9.55 -10.73 5.16
C VAL A 59 9.92 -9.25 5.23
N LEU A 60 11.15 -8.88 4.85
CA LEU A 60 11.61 -7.49 4.87
C LEU A 60 10.88 -6.62 3.83
N SER A 61 10.33 -5.49 4.27
CA SER A 61 9.52 -4.61 3.42
C SER A 61 10.26 -4.06 2.20
N ALA A 62 11.47 -3.52 2.40
CA ALA A 62 12.23 -2.87 1.33
C ALA A 62 12.56 -3.79 0.14
N PRO A 63 13.19 -4.98 0.31
CA PRO A 63 13.48 -5.86 -0.81
C PRO A 63 12.20 -6.41 -1.47
N THR A 64 11.14 -6.65 -0.71
CA THR A 64 9.86 -7.09 -1.28
C THR A 64 9.21 -6.03 -2.16
N LEU A 65 9.18 -4.77 -1.72
CA LEU A 65 8.67 -3.66 -2.53
C LEU A 65 9.51 -3.44 -3.80
N ALA A 66 10.83 -3.57 -3.71
CA ALA A 66 11.70 -3.51 -4.87
C ALA A 66 11.36 -4.61 -5.91
N ALA A 67 11.13 -5.85 -5.45
CA ALA A 67 10.72 -6.95 -6.33
C ALA A 67 9.33 -6.73 -6.95
N LEU A 68 8.37 -6.23 -6.18
CA LEU A 68 7.02 -5.90 -6.68
C LEU A 68 7.05 -4.77 -7.72
N ALA A 69 7.83 -3.71 -7.46
CA ALA A 69 8.02 -2.61 -8.38
C ALA A 69 8.74 -3.07 -9.68
N TRP A 70 9.73 -3.95 -9.57
CA TRP A 70 10.37 -4.56 -10.73
C TRP A 70 9.37 -5.37 -11.57
N ARG A 71 8.53 -6.20 -10.93
CA ARG A 71 7.48 -6.96 -11.64
C ARG A 71 6.50 -6.04 -12.35
N ALA A 72 6.04 -4.97 -11.70
CA ALA A 72 5.14 -3.99 -12.32
C ALA A 72 5.76 -3.37 -13.58
N ARG A 73 7.07 -3.08 -13.56
CA ARG A 73 7.78 -2.54 -14.73
C ARG A 73 7.85 -3.54 -15.89
N GLN A 74 8.04 -4.83 -15.60
CA GLN A 74 8.13 -5.86 -16.63
C GLN A 74 6.76 -6.27 -17.18
N LEU A 75 5.79 -6.48 -16.30
CA LEU A 75 4.47 -7.04 -16.63
C LEU A 75 3.41 -5.97 -16.93
N GLY A 76 3.74 -4.69 -16.73
CA GLY A 76 2.84 -3.56 -16.95
C GLY A 76 2.08 -3.14 -15.69
N ASN A 77 1.72 -4.08 -14.81
CA ASN A 77 1.16 -3.76 -13.50
C ASN A 77 1.48 -4.83 -12.44
N GLN A 78 1.23 -4.49 -11.18
CA GLN A 78 1.29 -5.43 -10.05
C GLN A 78 0.33 -4.97 -8.95
N ARG A 79 -0.54 -5.88 -8.49
CA ARG A 79 -1.46 -5.63 -7.38
C ARG A 79 -1.07 -6.44 -6.14
N PHE A 80 -1.16 -5.85 -4.96
CA PHE A 80 -0.86 -6.51 -3.69
C PHE A 80 -1.45 -5.75 -2.49
N ASP A 81 -1.75 -6.48 -1.42
CA ASP A 81 -2.07 -5.90 -0.13
C ASP A 81 -0.80 -5.61 0.65
N TRP A 82 -0.78 -4.48 1.37
CA TRP A 82 0.40 -3.99 2.04
C TRP A 82 0.08 -3.36 3.39
N ARG A 83 0.86 -3.68 4.42
CA ARG A 83 0.76 -3.01 5.72
C ARG A 83 1.66 -1.78 5.75
N CYS A 84 1.06 -0.66 6.12
CA CYS A 84 1.72 0.64 6.23
C CYS A 84 1.78 1.14 7.67
N VAL A 85 2.68 2.09 7.91
CA VAL A 85 2.77 2.92 9.12
C VAL A 85 2.73 4.37 8.68
N GLY A 86 1.69 5.09 9.07
CA GLY A 86 1.55 6.53 8.80
C GLY A 86 2.50 7.37 9.65
N ARG A 87 2.61 8.67 9.35
CA ARG A 87 3.47 9.60 10.08
C ARG A 87 3.15 9.72 11.57
N THR A 88 1.90 9.47 11.96
CA THR A 88 1.45 9.47 13.35
C THR A 88 1.69 8.14 14.08
N GLY A 89 2.30 7.15 13.41
CA GLY A 89 2.51 5.80 13.94
C GLY A 89 1.32 4.86 13.76
N ARG A 90 0.17 5.35 13.23
CA ARG A 90 -0.99 4.51 12.90
C ARG A 90 -0.60 3.42 11.89
N GLN A 91 -0.90 2.17 12.23
CA GLN A 91 -0.78 1.05 11.29
C GLN A 91 -2.10 0.84 10.55
N PHE A 92 -2.03 0.52 9.27
CA PHE A 92 -3.20 0.29 8.43
C PHE A 92 -2.86 -0.59 7.22
N TRP A 93 -3.88 -1.18 6.61
CA TRP A 93 -3.74 -2.01 5.41
C TRP A 93 -4.20 -1.25 4.17
N ILE A 94 -3.45 -1.38 3.09
CA ILE A 94 -3.81 -0.84 1.78
C ILE A 94 -3.76 -1.93 0.71
N ASP A 95 -4.70 -1.86 -0.22
CA ASP A 95 -4.61 -2.51 -1.53
C ASP A 95 -3.84 -1.54 -2.45
N VAL A 96 -2.75 -2.03 -3.04
CA VAL A 96 -1.88 -1.25 -3.93
C VAL A 96 -1.97 -1.82 -5.33
N LEU A 97 -2.24 -0.97 -6.32
CA LEU A 97 -2.05 -1.25 -7.73
C LEU A 97 -0.93 -0.37 -8.27
N LEU A 98 0.20 -1.00 -8.60
CA LEU A 98 1.29 -0.36 -9.34
C LEU A 98 1.07 -0.56 -10.84
N THR A 99 1.12 0.53 -11.60
CA THR A 99 1.00 0.50 -13.06
C THR A 99 2.18 1.23 -13.70
N ARG A 100 2.83 0.59 -14.67
CA ARG A 100 3.90 1.21 -15.46
C ARG A 100 3.29 2.23 -16.42
N VAL A 101 3.84 3.44 -16.39
CA VAL A 101 3.44 4.53 -17.29
C VAL A 101 4.69 5.06 -18.02
N PRO A 102 4.69 5.08 -19.37
CA PRO A 102 5.75 5.71 -20.14
C PRO A 102 5.62 7.24 -20.03
N HIS A 103 6.72 7.92 -19.71
CA HIS A 103 6.75 9.38 -19.60
C HIS A 103 8.12 9.92 -20.01
N GLU A 104 8.20 10.75 -21.06
CA GLU A 104 9.43 11.40 -21.54
C GLU A 104 10.65 10.45 -21.68
N GLY A 105 10.42 9.25 -22.23
CA GLY A 105 11.48 8.23 -22.40
C GLY A 105 11.85 7.47 -21.12
N ARG A 106 11.19 7.74 -19.98
CA ARG A 106 11.34 7.04 -18.70
C ARG A 106 10.18 6.10 -18.42
N HIS A 107 10.39 5.19 -17.48
CA HIS A 107 9.38 4.27 -16.97
C HIS A 107 9.06 4.58 -15.51
N LEU A 108 8.00 5.37 -15.33
CA LEU A 108 7.46 5.70 -14.03
C LEU A 108 6.46 4.64 -13.59
N LEU A 109 6.22 4.57 -12.29
CA LEU A 109 5.14 3.78 -11.72
C LEU A 109 4.09 4.73 -11.13
N CYS A 110 2.83 4.52 -11.48
CA CYS A 110 1.72 5.11 -10.77
C CYS A 110 1.20 4.10 -9.75
N ALA A 111 1.07 4.52 -8.49
CA ALA A 111 0.49 3.75 -7.42
C ALA A 111 -0.91 4.27 -7.13
N ALA A 112 -1.92 3.43 -7.32
CA ALA A 112 -3.24 3.62 -6.76
C ALA A 112 -3.36 2.83 -5.47
N MET A 113 -3.80 3.49 -4.40
CA MET A 113 -3.83 2.94 -3.06
C MET A 113 -5.22 3.13 -2.45
N ARG A 114 -5.77 2.05 -1.91
CA ARG A 114 -7.05 2.06 -1.21
C ARG A 114 -6.88 1.45 0.17
N GLU A 115 -7.36 2.14 1.19
CA GLU A 115 -7.37 1.57 2.53
C GLU A 115 -8.38 0.42 2.62
N ILE A 116 -7.92 -0.72 3.16
CA ILE A 116 -8.70 -1.95 3.34
C ILE A 116 -8.67 -2.45 4.79
N THR A 117 -8.25 -1.62 5.74
CA THR A 117 -8.12 -1.98 7.17
C THR A 117 -9.40 -2.59 7.73
N ALA A 118 -10.56 -1.94 7.55
CA ALA A 118 -11.83 -2.43 8.08
C ALA A 118 -12.19 -3.83 7.53
N ARG A 119 -11.97 -4.05 6.22
CA ARG A 119 -12.20 -5.36 5.59
C ARG A 119 -11.26 -6.43 6.15
N HIS A 120 -9.99 -6.08 6.34
CA HIS A 120 -9.00 -7.00 6.87
C HIS A 120 -9.32 -7.37 8.34
N ASP A 121 -9.68 -6.39 9.18
CA ASP A 121 -10.01 -6.61 10.59
C ASP A 121 -11.26 -7.47 10.76
N GLU A 122 -12.28 -7.28 9.93
CA GLU A 122 -13.48 -8.13 9.90
C GLU A 122 -13.14 -9.59 9.53
N GLN A 123 -12.31 -9.78 8.49
CA GLN A 123 -11.86 -11.11 8.09
C GLN A 123 -11.06 -11.81 9.19
N VAL A 124 -10.19 -11.08 9.89
CA VAL A 124 -9.44 -11.59 11.04
C VAL A 124 -10.40 -11.97 12.18
N ALA A 125 -11.38 -11.13 12.50
CA ALA A 125 -12.36 -11.41 13.54
C ALA A 125 -13.18 -12.69 13.24
N ILE A 126 -13.66 -12.84 12.00
CA ILE A 126 -14.36 -14.05 11.55
C ILE A 126 -13.46 -15.29 11.70
N TYR A 127 -12.21 -15.19 11.26
CA TYR A 127 -11.26 -16.30 11.37
C TYR A 127 -11.00 -16.68 12.83
N LEU A 128 -10.78 -15.70 13.71
CA LEU A 128 -10.56 -15.94 15.15
C LEU A 128 -11.80 -16.57 15.80
N ALA A 129 -13.00 -16.11 15.47
CA ALA A 129 -14.25 -16.71 15.96
C ALA A 129 -14.43 -18.16 15.50
N LEU A 130 -14.07 -18.47 14.24
CA LEU A 130 -14.08 -19.84 13.73
C LEU A 130 -13.07 -20.72 14.47
N MET A 131 -11.84 -20.24 14.66
CA MET A 131 -10.80 -20.98 15.38
C MET A 131 -11.20 -21.29 16.82
N ALA A 132 -11.78 -20.31 17.54
CA ALA A 132 -12.27 -20.52 18.89
C ALA A 132 -13.40 -21.58 18.95
N THR A 133 -14.32 -21.55 17.97
CA THR A 133 -15.43 -22.50 17.89
C THR A 133 -14.94 -23.94 17.65
N ILE A 134 -13.96 -24.10 16.76
CA ILE A 134 -13.35 -25.42 16.47
C ILE A 134 -12.63 -25.93 17.70
N ALA A 135 -11.78 -25.11 18.34
CA ALA A 135 -11.05 -25.49 19.54
C ALA A 135 -11.97 -25.92 20.69
N ALA A 136 -13.07 -25.20 20.93
CA ALA A 136 -14.04 -25.53 21.98
C ALA A 136 -14.75 -26.88 21.73
N ARG A 137 -15.04 -27.22 20.47
CA ARG A 137 -15.64 -28.53 20.11
C ARG A 137 -14.64 -29.68 20.23
N SER A 138 -13.36 -29.42 19.95
CA SER A 138 -12.28 -30.42 20.11
C SER A 138 -11.88 -30.65 21.57
N ALA A 139 -12.24 -29.75 22.49
CA ALA A 139 -11.89 -29.82 23.90
C ALA A 139 -12.97 -30.45 24.80
N MET A 140 -14.12 -30.88 24.25
CA MET A 140 -15.09 -31.67 25.02
C MET A 140 -14.65 -33.14 25.04
N PRO A 141 -14.28 -33.72 26.20
CA PRO A 141 -14.09 -35.16 26.31
C PRO A 141 -15.44 -35.86 26.13
N GLY A 142 -15.41 -36.98 25.41
CA GLY A 142 -16.57 -37.87 25.24
C GLY A 142 -17.05 -38.48 26.55
#